data_AF-A0A933CMY9-F1
#
_entry.id   AF-A0A933CMY9-F1
#
_cell.length_a   1.000
_cell.length_b   1.000
_cell.length_c   1.000
_cell.angle_alpha   90.00
_cell.angle_beta   90.00
_cell.angle_gamma   90.00
#
_symmetry.space_group_name_H-M   'P 1'
#
loop_
_entity.id
_entity.type
_entity.pdbx_description
1 polymer ?
#
loop_
_entity_poly.entity_id
_entity_poly.type
_entity_poly.pdbx_seq_one_letter_code
_entity_poly.pdbx_strand_id
1 'polypeptide(L)' 'MVVVNPVPPEKAAAEVKPLYEQLAKKFGHMPNFFAVMGHRPNALKNFVPFYAAVMGEGTIEPRYKELAYLKTALLNGCEY' A
#
# COMPACT_ATOMS: atom_id res chain seq x y z
N MET A 1 -14.22 0.34 -17.22
CA MET A 1 -13.06 -0.24 -16.52
C MET A 1 -13.55 -1.25 -15.52
N VAL A 2 -12.93 -2.43 -15.45
CA VAL A 2 -13.22 -3.40 -14.39
C VAL A 2 -12.51 -2.91 -13.12
N VAL A 3 -13.28 -2.57 -12.09
CA VAL A 3 -12.74 -2.09 -10.81
C VAL A 3 -12.74 -3.26 -9.84
N VAL A 4 -11.57 -3.57 -9.27
CA VAL A 4 -11.45 -4.55 -8.20
C VAL A 4 -11.83 -3.86 -6.88
N ASN A 5 -12.88 -4.36 -6.22
CA ASN A 5 -13.33 -3.77 -4.96
C ASN A 5 -12.30 -4.03 -3.85
N PRO A 6 -11.96 -3.02 -3.03
CA PRO A 6 -11.12 -3.22 -1.84
C PRO A 6 -11.71 -4.26 -0.89
N VAL A 7 -10.87 -5.12 -0.30
CA VAL A 7 -11.31 -6.07 0.72
C VAL A 7 -11.49 -5.32 2.04
N PRO A 8 -12.71 -5.29 2.61
CA PRO A 8 -12.94 -4.62 3.88
C PRO A 8 -12.32 -5.43 5.03
N PRO A 9 -11.93 -4.78 6.15
CA PRO A 9 -11.19 -5.44 7.24
C PRO A 9 -11.89 -6.69 7.80
N GLU A 10 -13.22 -6.71 7.81
CA GLU A 10 -14.03 -7.82 8.33
C GLU A 10 -13.90 -9.08 7.46
N LYS A 11 -13.69 -8.90 6.15
CA LYS A 11 -13.52 -9.97 5.16
C LYS A 11 -12.06 -10.32 4.88
N ALA A 12 -11.11 -9.60 5.48
CA ALA A 12 -9.69 -9.89 5.32
C ALA A 12 -9.33 -11.25 5.95
N ALA A 13 -8.40 -11.97 5.32
CA ALA A 13 -7.89 -13.23 5.87
C ALA A 13 -7.24 -12.99 7.25
N ALA A 14 -7.44 -13.92 8.18
CA ALA A 14 -7.02 -13.78 9.58
C ALA A 14 -5.52 -13.42 9.73
N GLU A 15 -4.68 -13.96 8.85
CA GLU A 15 -3.23 -13.72 8.83
C GLU A 15 -2.81 -12.29 8.51
N VAL A 16 -3.61 -11.53 7.76
CA VAL A 16 -3.31 -10.13 7.39
C VAL A 16 -4.13 -9.11 8.19
N LYS A 17 -5.05 -9.55 9.07
CA LYS A 17 -5.79 -8.64 9.96
C LYS A 17 -4.88 -7.74 10.81
N PRO A 18 -3.79 -8.24 11.43
CA PRO A 18 -2.87 -7.38 12.17
C PRO A 18 -2.22 -6.31 11.27
N LEU A 19 -1.95 -6.66 10.00
CA LEU A 19 -1.37 -5.74 9.03
C LEU A 19 -2.37 -4.65 8.63
N TYR A 20 -3.65 -5.00 8.47
CA TYR A 20 -4.74 -4.05 8.23
C TYR A 20 -4.86 -3.04 9.39
N GLU A 21 -4.84 -3.51 10.63
CA GLU A 21 -4.90 -2.65 11.81
C GLU A 21 -3.70 -1.71 11.89
N GLN A 22 -2.49 -2.22 11.62
CA GLN A 22 -1.27 -1.40 11.60
C GLN A 22 -1.33 -0.31 10.52
N LEU A 23 -1.77 -0.66 9.31
CA LEU A 23 -1.93 0.30 8.21
C LEU A 23 -3.01 1.33 8.52
N ALA A 24 -4.16 0.91 9.03
CA ALA A 24 -5.23 1.81 9.45
C ALA A 24 -4.77 2.79 10.54
N LYS A 25 -4.01 2.32 11.54
CA LYS A 25 -3.43 3.17 12.57
C LYS A 25 -2.41 4.16 12.02
N LYS A 26 -1.60 3.76 11.03
CA LYS A 26 -0.57 4.62 10.43
C LYS A 26 -1.15 5.71 9.53
N PHE A 27 -2.16 5.39 8.73
CA PHE A 27 -2.74 6.30 7.74
C PHE A 27 -4.08 6.94 8.18
N GLY A 28 -4.59 6.59 9.36
CA GLY A 28 -5.92 6.99 9.86
C GLY A 28 -7.10 6.25 9.20
N HIS A 29 -6.84 5.50 8.13
CA HIS A 29 -7.78 4.64 7.42
C HIS A 29 -6.98 3.57 6.66
N MET A 30 -7.64 2.53 6.15
CA MET A 30 -7.00 1.54 5.30
C MET A 30 -6.96 2.04 3.85
N PRO A 31 -5.78 2.31 3.25
CA PRO A 31 -5.72 2.80 1.88
C PRO A 31 -6.20 1.74 0.88
N ASN A 32 -6.97 2.15 -0.13
CA ASN A 32 -7.63 1.24 -1.08
C ASN A 32 -6.63 0.31 -1.79
N PHE A 33 -5.44 0.80 -2.15
CA PHE A 33 -4.38 0.00 -2.77
C PHE A 33 -3.99 -1.23 -1.93
N PHE A 34 -3.74 -1.06 -0.62
CA PHE A 34 -3.44 -2.17 0.26
C PHE A 34 -4.65 -3.08 0.47
N ALA A 35 -5.85 -2.52 0.56
CA ALA A 35 -7.08 -3.28 0.72
C ALA A 35 -7.42 -4.13 -0.52
N VAL A 36 -7.10 -3.67 -1.72
CA VAL A 36 -7.21 -4.47 -2.96
C VAL A 36 -6.21 -5.62 -2.95
N MET A 37 -4.97 -5.40 -2.48
CA MET A 37 -4.01 -6.50 -2.30
C MET A 37 -4.46 -7.54 -1.26
N GLY A 38 -5.44 -7.20 -0.40
CA GLY A 38 -6.09 -8.14 0.51
C GLY A 38 -6.72 -9.36 -0.15
N HIS A 39 -7.06 -9.29 -1.45
CA HIS A 39 -7.50 -10.46 -2.24
C HIS A 39 -6.41 -11.54 -2.35
N ARG A 40 -5.14 -11.16 -2.16
CA ARG A 40 -3.98 -12.05 -2.18
C ARG A 40 -3.11 -11.78 -0.94
N PRO A 41 -3.46 -12.35 0.23
CA PRO A 41 -2.78 -12.10 1.50
C PRO A 41 -1.26 -12.27 1.47
N ASN A 42 -0.76 -13.31 0.78
CA ASN A 42 0.67 -13.54 0.58
C ASN A 42 1.37 -12.39 -0.15
N ALA A 43 0.71 -11.75 -1.11
CA ALA A 43 1.27 -10.60 -1.81
C ALA A 43 1.33 -9.39 -0.87
N LEU A 44 0.23 -9.09 -0.17
CA LEU A 44 0.16 -7.97 0.78
C LEU A 44 1.22 -8.09 1.89
N LYS A 45 1.37 -9.29 2.48
CA LYS A 45 2.33 -9.58 3.55
C LYS A 45 3.78 -9.29 3.14
N ASN A 46 4.14 -9.59 1.90
CA ASN A 46 5.49 -9.35 1.39
C ASN A 46 5.68 -7.92 0.85
N PHE A 47 4.63 -7.30 0.34
CA PHE A 47 4.70 -5.97 -0.26
C PHE A 47 4.91 -4.86 0.77
N VAL A 48 4.19 -4.88 1.90
CA VAL A 48 4.30 -3.82 2.92
C VAL A 48 5.74 -3.63 3.45
N PRO A 49 6.48 -4.68 3.86
CA PRO A 49 7.85 -4.50 4.33
C PRO A 49 8.79 -4.03 3.21
N PHE A 50 8.60 -4.52 1.97
CA PHE A 50 9.33 -4.03 0.81
C PHE A 50 9.10 -2.52 0.59
N TYR A 51 7.83 -2.09 0.55
CA TYR A 51 7.47 -0.68 0.37
C TYR A 51 8.05 0.19 1.48
N ALA A 52 7.98 -0.27 2.74
CA ALA A 52 8.56 0.43 3.88
C ALA A 52 10.08 0.55 3.78
N ALA A 53 10.78 -0.49 3.31
CA ALA A 53 12.23 -0.45 3.12
C ALA A 53 12.64 0.52 2.00
N VAL A 54 11.86 0.60 0.91
CA VAL A 54 12.13 1.53 -0.19
C VAL A 54 11.82 2.97 0.21
N MET A 55 10.64 3.23 0.76
CA MET A 55 10.15 4.58 1.04
C MET A 55 10.56 5.13 2.41
N GLY A 56 11.05 4.27 3.31
CA GLY A 56 11.52 4.64 4.63
C GLY A 56 12.89 5.31 4.64
N GLU A 57 13.70 5.01 5.65
CA GLU A 57 15.02 5.62 5.83
C GLU A 57 15.99 5.26 4.70
N GLY A 58 17.02 6.08 4.51
CA GLY A 58 18.05 5.87 3.50
C GLY A 58 18.85 7.14 3.22
N THR A 59 19.71 7.08 2.22
CA THR A 59 20.56 8.21 1.80
C THR A 59 19.78 9.34 1.13
N ILE A 60 18.61 9.03 0.57
CA ILE A 60 17.71 9.99 -0.07
C ILE A 60 16.61 10.36 0.93
N GLU A 61 16.41 11.66 1.16
CA GLU A 61 15.33 12.14 2.04
C GLU A 61 13.95 11.67 1.53
N PRO A 62 12.99 11.36 2.44
CA PRO A 62 11.66 10.87 2.06
C PRO A 62 10.93 11.73 1.02
N ARG A 63 11.06 13.06 1.11
CA ARG A 63 10.42 14.00 0.16
C ARG A 63 10.81 13.77 -1.30
N TYR A 64 12.06 13.38 -1.55
CA TYR A 64 12.57 13.14 -2.90
C TYR A 64 12.15 11.77 -3.42
N LYS A 65 11.99 10.79 -2.54
CA LYS A 65 11.41 9.49 -2.88
C LYS A 65 9.95 9.66 -3.32
N GLU A 66 9.16 10.45 -2.59
CA GLU A 66 7.79 10.79 -2.97
C GLU A 66 7.72 11.57 -4.30
N LEU A 67 8.64 12.51 -4.53
CA LEU A 67 8.70 13.22 -5.82
C LEU A 67 8.99 12.27 -6.99
N ALA A 68 9.93 11.34 -6.82
CA ALA A 68 10.23 10.34 -7.84
C ALA A 68 9.03 9.40 -8.07
N TYR A 69 8.33 9.01 -7.00
CA TYR A 69 7.11 8.20 -7.06
C TYR A 69 6.01 8.91 -7.86
N LEU A 70 5.71 10.17 -7.52
CA LEU A 70 4.72 10.99 -8.22
C LEU A 70 5.09 11.21 -9.69
N LYS A 71 6.36 11.54 -9.98
CA LYS A 71 6.80 11.75 -11.37
C LYS A 71 6.65 10.49 -12.20
N THR A 72 6.94 9.32 -11.62
CA THR A 72 6.78 8.03 -12.29
C THR A 72 5.31 7.74 -12.56
N ALA A 73 4.41 7.99 -11.60
CA ALA A 73 2.97 7.84 -11.79
C ALA A 73 2.45 8.71 -12.94
N LEU A 74 2.87 9.98 -13.00
CA LEU A 74 2.51 10.91 -14.07
C LEU A 74 2.98 10.43 -15.46
N LEU A 75 4.21 9.92 -15.55
CA LEU A 75 4.75 9.38 -16.81
C LEU A 75 3.99 8.13 -17.28
N ASN A 76 3.47 7.35 -16.34
CA ASN A 76 2.69 6.15 -16.62
C ASN A 76 1.19 6.40 -16.81
N GLY A 77 0.71 7.65 -16.66
CA GLY A 77 -0.73 7.95 -16.68
C GLY A 77 -1.51 7.28 -15.54
N CYS A 78 -0.88 7.03 -14.40
CA CYS A 78 -1.54 6.46 -13.23
C CYS A 78 -2.22 7.58 -12.44
N GLU A 79 -3.55 7.68 -12.57
CA GLU A 79 -4.36 8.74 -11.94
C GLU A 79 -4.78 8.43 -10.50
N TYR A 80 -4.68 7.16 -10.07
CA TYR A 80 -4.90 6.75 -8.68
C TYR A 80 -3.69 7.13 -7.82
#